data_AF-A0A953WSY2-F1
#
_entry.id   AF-A0A953WSY2-F1
#
_cell.length_a   1.000
_cell.length_b   1.000
_cell.length_c   1.000
_cell.angle_alpha   90.00
_cell.angle_beta   90.00
_cell.angle_gamma   90.00
#
_symmetry.space_group_name_H-M   'P 1'
#
loop_
_entity.id
_entity.type
_entity.pdbx_description
1 polymer ?
#
loop_
_entity_poly.entity_id
_entity_poly.type
_entity_poly.pdbx_seq_one_letter_code
_entity_poly.pdbx_strand_id
1 'polypeptide(L)'
;MKQTRFHALLLSALMVSGASAAQPDIPLRTPDYFRDAADLASTLGSAHAIRVRCNGRQDQYWRQYMADMLSYEAPDRGSLRSSLVDNFNRAYADVSAQYIQCDNKAVEAEARFARHGQEVAERLAMHYFPKKPE
;
A
#
# COMPACT_ATOMS: atom_id res chain seq x y z
N MET A 1 -33.08 -53.57 22.22
CA MET A 1 -33.82 -53.18 23.43
C MET A 1 -32.82 -52.90 24.55
N LYS A 2 -33.09 -51.88 25.40
CA LYS A 2 -32.28 -51.31 26.53
C LYS A 2 -31.21 -50.29 26.07
N GLN A 3 -31.32 -48.96 26.20
CA GLN A 3 -31.64 -48.07 27.36
C GLN A 3 -30.78 -48.46 28.57
N THR A 4 -29.85 -47.67 29.13
CA THR A 4 -29.95 -46.28 29.61
C THR A 4 -28.58 -45.71 30.02
N ARG A 5 -28.38 -44.41 29.74
CA ARG A 5 -27.83 -43.29 30.57
C ARG A 5 -26.62 -43.54 31.49
N PHE A 6 -25.62 -42.66 31.45
CA PHE A 6 -25.10 -41.92 32.63
C PHE A 6 -24.29 -40.68 32.19
N HIS A 7 -24.60 -39.54 32.78
CA HIS A 7 -23.84 -38.28 32.66
C HIS A 7 -22.51 -38.39 33.40
N ALA A 8 -21.44 -37.84 32.81
CA ALA A 8 -20.27 -37.40 33.55
C ALA A 8 -19.81 -36.05 32.97
N LEU A 9 -20.23 -34.98 33.64
CA LEU A 9 -19.66 -33.65 33.54
C LEU A 9 -18.23 -33.70 34.10
N LEU A 10 -17.23 -33.37 33.29
CA LEU A 10 -15.89 -33.04 33.77
C LEU A 10 -15.50 -31.67 33.21
N LEU A 11 -15.70 -30.65 34.04
CA LEU A 11 -15.13 -29.32 33.91
C LEU A 11 -13.62 -29.44 34.15
N SER A 12 -12.81 -29.14 33.14
CA SER A 12 -11.38 -28.90 33.30
C SER A 12 -11.04 -27.57 32.65
N ALA A 13 -10.98 -26.54 33.50
CA ALA A 13 -10.53 -25.22 33.13
C ALA A 13 -9.00 -25.21 33.08
N LEU A 14 -8.41 -25.28 31.87
CA LEU A 14 -7.02 -24.88 31.67
C LEU A 14 -6.99 -23.36 31.51
N MET A 15 -6.39 -22.69 32.51
CA MET A 15 -6.02 -21.29 32.45
C MET A 15 -4.92 -21.10 31.40
N VAL A 16 -5.30 -20.61 30.22
CA VAL A 16 -4.34 -20.11 29.23
C VAL A 16 -3.99 -18.68 29.64
N SER A 17 -2.84 -18.51 30.30
CA SER A 17 -2.22 -17.20 30.49
C SER A 17 -1.76 -16.68 29.13
N GLY A 18 -2.63 -15.92 28.46
CA GLY A 18 -2.28 -15.18 27.27
C GLY A 18 -1.28 -14.08 27.61
N ALA A 19 -0.01 -14.28 27.25
CA ALA A 19 0.93 -13.18 27.12
C ALA A 19 0.41 -12.28 25.98
N SER A 20 -0.23 -11.16 26.31
CA SER A 20 -0.47 -10.09 25.34
C SER A 20 0.88 -9.53 24.94
N ALA A 21 1.44 -10.04 23.84
CA ALA A 21 2.48 -9.33 23.12
C ALA A 21 1.86 -8.00 22.70
N ALA A 22 2.33 -6.90 23.30
CA ALA A 22 2.02 -5.56 22.84
C ALA A 22 2.42 -5.51 21.36
N GLN A 23 1.42 -5.50 20.47
CA GLN A 23 1.68 -5.13 19.09
C GLN A 23 2.18 -3.68 19.13
N PRO A 24 3.26 -3.35 18.40
CA PRO A 24 3.68 -1.96 18.31
C PRO A 24 2.47 -1.13 17.87
N ASP A 25 2.24 0.01 18.54
CA ASP A 25 1.24 1.00 18.15
C ASP A 25 1.55 1.45 16.71
N ILE A 26 1.02 0.73 15.73
CA ILE A 26 0.94 1.22 14.36
C ILE A 26 -0.07 2.37 14.44
N PRO A 27 0.31 3.60 14.08
CA PRO A 27 -0.62 4.72 14.06
C PRO A 27 -1.90 4.31 13.33
N LEU A 28 -3.05 4.58 13.95
CA LEU A 28 -4.33 4.16 13.42
C LEU A 28 -4.48 4.69 11.98
N ARG A 29 -4.47 3.77 11.00
CA ARG A 29 -4.62 4.12 9.58
C ARG A 29 -6.01 4.70 9.35
N THR A 30 -6.07 6.01 9.23
CA THR A 30 -7.32 6.75 8.99
C THR A 30 -7.78 6.59 7.54
N PRO A 31 -9.04 6.90 7.22
CA PRO A 31 -9.49 6.98 5.83
C PRO A 31 -8.62 7.89 4.95
N ASP A 32 -8.10 8.99 5.49
CA ASP A 32 -7.24 9.92 4.76
C ASP A 32 -5.87 9.33 4.45
N TYR A 33 -5.29 8.56 5.39
CA TYR A 33 -4.06 7.79 5.12
C TYR A 33 -4.25 6.85 3.92
N PHE A 34 -5.37 6.12 3.87
CA PHE A 34 -5.63 5.20 2.75
C PHE A 34 -5.83 5.92 1.43
N ARG A 35 -6.40 7.14 1.45
CA ARG A 35 -6.54 7.99 0.25
C ARG A 35 -5.18 8.45 -0.25
N ASP A 36 -4.32 8.98 0.64
CA ASP A 36 -2.98 9.42 0.27
C ASP A 36 -2.11 8.26 -0.23
N ALA A 37 -2.19 7.08 0.40
CA ALA A 37 -1.46 5.92 -0.07
C ALA A 37 -1.94 5.47 -1.46
N ALA A 38 -3.25 5.45 -1.70
CA ALA A 38 -3.80 5.13 -3.02
C ALA A 38 -3.42 6.17 -4.09
N ASP A 39 -3.37 7.45 -3.73
CA ASP A 39 -2.95 8.54 -4.61
C ASP A 39 -1.47 8.41 -4.97
N LEU A 40 -0.60 8.15 -3.99
CA LEU A 40 0.83 7.91 -4.26
C LEU A 40 1.03 6.70 -5.19
N ALA A 41 0.34 5.58 -4.94
CA ALA A 41 0.43 4.40 -5.79
C ALA A 41 -0.01 4.70 -7.24
N SER A 42 -1.12 5.43 -7.41
CA SER A 42 -1.61 5.84 -8.72
C SER A 42 -0.62 6.77 -9.43
N THR A 43 -0.04 7.72 -8.70
CA THR A 43 0.93 8.69 -9.21
C THR A 43 2.22 8.01 -9.69
N LEU A 44 2.72 7.03 -8.93
CA LEU A 44 3.87 6.22 -9.34
C LEU A 44 3.57 5.39 -10.59
N GLY A 45 2.35 4.84 -10.71
CA GLY A 45 1.88 4.13 -11.90
C GLY A 45 1.85 5.02 -13.14
N SER A 46 1.29 6.22 -13.01
CA SER A 46 1.25 7.26 -14.03
C SER A 46 2.64 7.67 -14.51
N ALA A 47 3.55 7.95 -13.58
CA ALA A 47 4.93 8.31 -13.92
C ALA A 47 5.67 7.15 -14.60
N HIS A 48 5.45 5.91 -14.13
CA HIS A 48 6.04 4.71 -14.73
C HIS A 48 5.57 4.51 -16.18
N ALA A 49 4.30 4.77 -16.49
CA ALA A 49 3.78 4.66 -17.85
C ALA A 49 4.54 5.57 -18.83
N ILE A 50 4.80 6.83 -18.44
CA ILE A 50 5.58 7.75 -19.26
C ILE A 50 7.03 7.24 -19.42
N ARG A 51 7.67 6.81 -18.32
CA ARG A 51 9.07 6.36 -18.37
C ARG A 51 9.24 5.13 -19.25
N VAL A 52 8.31 4.17 -19.20
CA VAL A 52 8.29 3.01 -20.12
C VAL A 52 8.07 3.46 -21.56
N ARG A 53 7.18 4.44 -21.80
CA ARG A 53 6.97 5.00 -23.16
C ARG A 53 8.23 5.64 -23.73
N CYS A 54 8.97 6.39 -22.92
CA CYS A 54 10.13 7.16 -23.36
C CYS A 54 11.43 6.36 -23.38
N ASN A 55 11.64 5.50 -22.37
CA ASN A 55 12.93 4.84 -22.12
C ASN A 55 12.88 3.31 -22.30
N GLY A 56 11.67 2.76 -22.52
CA GLY A 56 11.45 1.33 -22.71
C GLY A 56 11.18 0.57 -21.41
N ARG A 57 10.73 -0.68 -21.56
CA ARG A 57 10.24 -1.53 -20.45
C ARG A 57 11.29 -1.89 -19.41
N GLN A 58 12.59 -1.75 -19.72
CA GLN A 58 13.66 -2.04 -18.76
C GLN A 58 13.89 -0.89 -17.78
N ASP A 59 13.27 0.27 -18.01
CA ASP A 59 13.33 1.37 -17.09
C ASP A 59 12.34 1.14 -15.92
N GLN A 60 12.89 0.82 -14.75
CA GLN A 60 12.15 0.41 -13.55
C GLN A 60 12.14 1.46 -12.42
N TYR A 61 12.59 2.69 -12.67
CA TYR A 61 12.80 3.69 -11.61
C TYR A 61 11.56 3.97 -10.77
N TRP A 62 10.44 4.37 -11.38
CA TRP A 62 9.19 4.62 -10.64
C TRP A 62 8.61 3.36 -10.01
N ARG A 63 8.84 2.20 -10.63
CA ARG A 63 8.42 0.91 -10.06
C ARG A 63 9.22 0.55 -8.81
N GLN A 64 10.49 0.96 -8.72
CA GLN A 64 11.28 0.78 -7.51
C GLN A 64 10.70 1.61 -6.35
N TYR A 65 10.32 2.87 -6.57
CA TYR A 65 9.62 3.66 -5.55
C TYR A 65 8.31 3.02 -5.10
N MET A 66 7.55 2.41 -6.02
CA MET A 66 6.35 1.65 -5.65
C MET A 66 6.71 0.42 -4.81
N ALA A 67 7.79 -0.30 -5.13
CA ALA A 67 8.25 -1.43 -4.35
C ALA A 67 8.67 -1.00 -2.93
N ASP A 68 9.37 0.13 -2.82
CA ASP A 68 9.80 0.71 -1.55
C ASP A 68 8.59 1.16 -0.72
N MET A 69 7.65 1.88 -1.32
CA MET A 69 6.37 2.27 -0.68
C MET A 69 5.64 1.03 -0.14
N LEU A 70 5.54 -0.04 -0.93
CA LEU A 70 4.92 -1.28 -0.50
C LEU A 70 5.69 -1.97 0.63
N SER A 71 7.01 -1.77 0.76
CA SER A 71 7.80 -2.34 1.85
C SER A 71 7.52 -1.66 3.20
N TYR A 72 7.21 -0.36 3.19
CA TYR A 72 6.90 0.41 4.39
C TYR A 72 5.40 0.38 4.73
N GLU A 73 4.55 0.65 3.74
CA GLU A 73 3.13 0.88 3.96
C GLU A 73 2.30 -0.41 3.87
N ALA A 74 2.78 -1.44 3.19
CA ALA A 74 2.05 -2.70 3.04
C ALA A 74 2.99 -3.92 2.99
N PRO A 75 3.84 -4.13 4.02
CA PRO A 75 4.86 -5.19 4.02
C PRO A 75 4.24 -6.58 3.87
N ASP A 76 3.10 -6.79 4.52
CA ASP A 76 2.36 -8.04 4.47
C ASP A 76 1.50 -8.17 3.21
N ARG A 77 1.30 -9.42 2.78
CA ARG A 77 0.29 -9.72 1.77
C ARG A 77 -1.10 -9.46 2.38
N GLY A 78 -1.97 -8.81 1.63
CA GLY A 78 -3.33 -8.52 2.11
C GLY A 78 -4.09 -7.55 1.21
N SER A 79 -5.25 -7.11 1.70
CA SER A 79 -6.16 -6.22 0.98
C SER A 79 -5.52 -4.86 0.68
N LEU A 80 -4.79 -4.27 1.64
CA LEU A 80 -4.10 -2.99 1.42
C LEU A 80 -3.06 -3.11 0.31
N ARG A 81 -2.15 -4.07 0.40
CA ARG A 81 -1.11 -4.30 -0.63
C ARG A 81 -1.74 -4.51 -2.01
N SER A 82 -2.78 -5.33 -2.08
CA SER A 82 -3.49 -5.61 -3.34
C SER A 82 -4.13 -4.34 -3.91
N SER A 83 -4.82 -3.58 -3.07
CA SER A 83 -5.43 -2.30 -3.46
C SER A 83 -4.40 -1.30 -3.99
N LEU A 84 -3.25 -1.15 -3.33
CA LEU A 84 -2.18 -0.25 -3.79
C LEU A 84 -1.59 -0.71 -5.13
N VAL A 85 -1.34 -2.00 -5.29
CA VAL A 85 -0.88 -2.58 -6.56
C VAL A 85 -1.92 -2.36 -7.67
N ASP A 86 -3.19 -2.53 -7.37
CA ASP A 86 -4.27 -2.31 -8.35
C ASP A 86 -4.37 -0.85 -8.77
N ASN A 87 -4.22 0.10 -7.83
CA ASN A 87 -4.19 1.54 -8.14
C ASN A 87 -3.01 1.88 -9.07
N PHE A 88 -1.81 1.38 -8.77
CA PHE A 88 -0.65 1.54 -9.63
C PHE A 88 -0.91 1.00 -11.04
N ASN A 89 -1.43 -0.23 -11.14
CA ASN A 89 -1.67 -0.89 -12.42
C ASN A 89 -2.74 -0.19 -13.26
N ARG A 90 -3.83 0.28 -12.63
CA ARG A 90 -4.88 1.05 -13.31
C ARG A 90 -4.32 2.36 -13.87
N ALA A 91 -3.64 3.15 -13.04
CA ALA A 91 -3.06 4.41 -13.47
C ALA A 91 -2.00 4.23 -14.56
N TYR A 92 -1.17 3.18 -14.46
CA TYR A 92 -0.24 2.82 -15.52
C TYR A 92 -0.96 2.55 -16.85
N ALA A 93 -2.05 1.78 -16.83
CA ALA A 93 -2.81 1.45 -18.04
C ALA A 93 -3.47 2.70 -18.64
N ASP A 94 -4.10 3.53 -17.80
CA ASP A 94 -4.80 4.76 -18.22
C ASP A 94 -3.82 5.75 -18.86
N VAL A 95 -2.69 6.02 -18.21
CA VAL A 95 -1.67 6.94 -18.73
C VAL A 95 -0.95 6.36 -19.96
N SER A 96 -0.76 5.05 -20.03
CA SER A 96 -0.21 4.38 -21.23
C SER A 96 -1.12 4.54 -22.45
N ALA A 97 -2.45 4.54 -22.23
CA ALA A 97 -3.44 4.78 -23.29
C ALA A 97 -3.49 6.25 -23.71
N GLN A 98 -3.27 7.19 -22.77
CA GLN A 98 -3.26 8.62 -23.03
C GLN A 98 -1.99 9.07 -23.77
N TYR A 99 -0.81 8.58 -23.37
CA TYR A 99 0.49 8.99 -23.92
C TYR A 99 1.06 7.89 -24.82
N ILE A 100 0.62 7.88 -26.08
CA ILE A 100 1.01 6.87 -27.08
C ILE A 100 2.38 7.13 -27.73
N GLN A 101 2.95 8.33 -27.55
CA GLN A 101 4.28 8.72 -28.04
C GLN A 101 5.05 9.45 -26.93
N CYS A 102 6.39 9.42 -27.02
CA CYS A 102 7.24 10.23 -26.15
C CYS A 102 7.50 11.59 -26.82
N ASP A 103 6.70 12.59 -26.47
CA ASP A 103 6.87 13.99 -26.88
C ASP A 103 7.11 14.88 -25.65
N ASN A 104 7.26 16.19 -25.85
CA ASN A 104 7.48 17.14 -24.75
C ASN A 104 6.31 17.14 -23.74
N LYS A 105 5.07 16.87 -24.18
CA LYS A 105 3.92 16.82 -23.28
C LYS A 105 3.99 15.61 -22.36
N ALA A 106 4.49 14.48 -22.84
CA ALA A 106 4.75 13.30 -22.02
C ALA A 106 5.82 13.59 -20.97
N VAL A 107 6.96 14.16 -21.37
CA VAL A 107 8.05 14.51 -20.45
C VAL A 107 7.59 15.50 -19.37
N GLU A 108 6.83 16.53 -19.75
CA GLU A 108 6.24 17.47 -18.80
C GLU A 108 5.22 16.80 -17.86
N ALA A 109 4.50 15.78 -18.33
CA ALA A 109 3.57 15.00 -17.52
C ALA A 109 4.29 14.17 -16.46
N GLU A 110 5.39 13.49 -16.82
CA GLU A 110 6.23 12.78 -15.84
C GLU A 110 6.72 13.74 -14.76
N ALA A 111 7.18 14.94 -15.14
CA ALA A 111 7.62 15.94 -14.17
C ALA A 111 6.48 16.41 -13.25
N ARG A 112 5.24 16.51 -13.74
CA ARG A 112 4.05 16.81 -12.90
C ARG A 112 3.75 15.67 -11.94
N PHE A 113 3.75 14.42 -12.41
CA PHE A 113 3.54 13.25 -11.55
C PHE A 113 4.62 13.14 -10.48
N ALA A 114 5.88 13.41 -10.81
CA ALA A 114 6.98 13.41 -9.86
C ALA A 114 6.77 14.43 -8.72
N ARG A 115 6.37 15.67 -9.05
CA ARG A 115 6.08 16.71 -8.05
C ARG A 115 4.91 16.33 -7.16
N HIS A 116 3.80 15.88 -7.74
CA HIS A 116 2.63 15.45 -6.98
C HIS A 116 2.98 14.24 -6.07
N GLY A 117 3.74 13.27 -6.58
CA GLY A 117 4.18 12.12 -5.80
C GLY A 117 5.04 12.51 -4.61
N GLN A 118 5.91 13.53 -4.78
CA GLN A 118 6.67 14.10 -3.66
C GLN A 118 5.75 14.73 -2.62
N GLU A 119 4.79 15.57 -3.03
CA GLU A 119 3.84 16.23 -2.12
C GLU A 119 3.02 15.21 -1.31
N VAL A 120 2.54 14.13 -1.95
CA VAL A 120 1.79 13.06 -1.27
C VAL A 120 2.70 12.27 -0.32
N ALA A 121 3.94 11.94 -0.73
CA ALA A 121 4.89 11.23 0.11
C ALA A 121 5.27 12.04 1.37
N GLU A 122 5.46 13.35 1.23
CA GLU A 122 5.68 14.26 2.35
C GLU A 122 4.48 14.28 3.31
N ARG A 123 3.26 14.32 2.78
CA ARG A 123 2.03 14.22 3.59
C ARG A 123 1.99 12.91 4.36
N LEU A 124 2.31 11.79 3.71
CA LEU A 124 2.35 10.48 4.35
C LEU A 124 3.34 10.43 5.51
N ALA A 125 4.57 10.94 5.27
CA ALA A 125 5.64 10.93 6.25
C ALA A 125 5.36 11.86 7.44
N MET A 126 4.76 13.03 7.21
CA MET A 126 4.58 14.05 8.24
C MET A 126 3.30 13.87 9.06
N HIS A 127 2.22 13.37 8.47
CA HIS A 127 0.89 13.47 9.06
C HIS A 127 0.45 12.22 9.80
N TYR A 128 0.98 11.04 9.43
CA TYR A 128 0.50 9.77 9.97
C TYR A 128 1.50 9.06 10.89
N PHE A 129 2.74 9.54 10.96
CA PHE A 129 3.75 9.00 11.87
C PHE A 129 4.04 10.03 12.98
N PRO A 130 3.68 9.76 14.24
CA PRO A 130 3.96 10.69 15.33
C PRO A 130 5.47 10.85 15.49
N LYS A 131 5.96 12.10 15.47
CA LYS A 131 7.34 12.38 15.89
C LYS A 131 7.45 12.05 17.38
N LYS A 132 8.51 11.33 17.75
CA LYS A 132 8.86 11.15 19.17
C LYS A 132 9.05 12.54 19.79
N PRO A 133 8.40 12.87 20.93
CA PRO A 133 8.74 14.09 21.65
C PRO A 133 10.20 13.99 22.11
N GLU A 134 10.94 15.09 21.95
CA GLU A 134 12.31 15.26 22.47
C GLU A 134 12.35 15.24 24.00
#